data_AF-A0A519JV57-F1
#
_entry.id   AF-A0A519JV57-F1
#
_cell.length_a   1.000
_cell.length_b   1.000
_cell.length_c   1.000
_cell.angle_alpha   90.00
_cell.angle_beta   90.00
_cell.angle_gamma   90.00
#
_symmetry.space_group_name_H-M   'P 1'
#
loop_
_entity.id
_entity.type
_entity.pdbx_description
1 polymer ?
#
loop_
_entity_poly.entity_id
_entity_poly.type
_entity_poly.pdbx_seq_one_letter_code
_entity_poly.pdbx_strand_id
1 'polypeptide(L)'
;MKKAERILLFIILGAAALRMAHIPGGAILSILAIGVTSMFYFVGSYFLFDPKRTITVNGTTYHKAVGSRVAIAIVTGIFLNSALVGILFRLMHWPGAVAMLFLAIICLLPITVICIVNFSRTPDKFFKSVAIRSGVVLVLCAVLYFVRLP
;
A
#
# COMPACT_ATOMS: atom_id res chain seq x y z
N MET A 1 -3.88 6.00 9.28
CA MET A 1 -2.62 5.23 9.21
C MET A 1 -2.21 4.82 10.61
N LYS A 2 -1.81 3.57 10.82
CA LYS A 2 -1.33 3.12 12.14
C LYS A 2 0.00 3.82 12.46
N LYS A 3 0.37 3.94 13.75
CA LYS A 3 1.58 4.65 14.18
C LYS A 3 2.85 4.18 13.44
N ALA A 4 2.98 2.87 13.23
CA ALA A 4 4.12 2.26 12.51
C ALA A 4 4.23 2.72 11.04
N GLU A 5 3.11 2.76 10.30
CA GLU A 5 3.05 3.19 8.90
C GLU A 5 3.50 4.66 8.74
N ARG A 6 3.12 5.50 9.71
CA ARG A 6 3.54 6.91 9.73
C ARG A 6 5.04 7.06 9.97
N ILE A 7 5.59 6.29 10.92
CA ILE A 7 7.04 6.29 11.21
C ILE A 7 7.83 5.85 9.98
N LEU A 8 7.41 4.76 9.33
CA LEU A 8 8.06 4.26 8.12
C LEU A 8 7.99 5.27 6.97
N LEU A 9 6.86 5.97 6.81
CA LEU A 9 6.72 7.01 5.80
C LEU A 9 7.69 8.17 6.04
N PHE A 10 7.86 8.62 7.29
CA PHE A 10 8.87 9.63 7.62
C PHE A 10 10.30 9.16 7.32
N ILE A 11 10.62 7.88 7.58
CA ILE A 11 11.93 7.31 7.25
C ILE A 11 12.14 7.26 5.73
N ILE A 12 11.12 6.88 4.94
CA ILE A 12 11.19 6.87 3.47
C ILE A 12 11.43 8.29 2.93
N LEU A 13 10.71 9.30 3.44
CA LEU A 13 10.91 10.69 3.04
C LEU A 13 12.32 11.19 3.41
N GLY A 14 12.81 10.86 4.60
CA GLY A 14 14.17 11.17 5.02
C GLY A 14 15.23 10.49 4.13
N ALA A 15 15.03 9.22 3.79
CA ALA A 15 15.92 8.48 2.90
C ALA A 15 15.95 9.07 1.48
N ALA A 16 14.78 9.48 0.96
CA ALA A 16 14.68 10.17 -0.33
C ALA A 16 15.41 11.52 -0.30
N ALA A 17 15.27 12.31 0.78
CA ALA A 17 15.96 13.59 0.94
C ALA A 17 17.49 13.42 1.02
N LEU A 18 17.97 12.45 1.81
CA LEU A 18 19.40 12.11 1.89
C LEU A 18 19.98 11.72 0.52
N ARG A 19 19.20 10.96 -0.24
CA ARG A 19 19.58 10.57 -1.60
C ARG A 19 19.65 11.78 -2.53
N MET A 20 18.68 12.69 -2.48
CA MET A 20 18.71 13.93 -3.26
C MET A 20 19.90 14.82 -2.87
N ALA A 21 20.29 14.83 -1.59
CA ALA A 21 21.49 15.53 -1.10
C ALA A 21 22.82 14.82 -1.43
N HIS A 22 22.78 13.70 -2.18
CA HIS A 22 23.95 12.91 -2.58
C HIS A 22 24.75 12.37 -1.38
N ILE A 23 24.10 12.22 -0.23
CA ILE A 23 24.74 11.70 0.98
C ILE A 23 24.86 10.17 0.85
N PRO A 24 26.07 9.60 1.02
CA PRO A 24 26.26 8.16 0.97
C PRO A 24 25.42 7.47 2.06
N GLY A 25 24.71 6.41 1.69
CA GLY A 25 23.80 5.66 2.58
C GLY A 25 22.30 5.93 2.37
N GLY A 26 21.90 6.99 1.66
CA GLY A 26 20.49 7.27 1.35
C GLY A 26 19.79 6.14 0.57
N ALA A 27 20.52 5.46 -0.32
CA ALA A 27 20.03 4.29 -1.05
C ALA A 27 19.78 3.10 -0.14
N ILE A 28 20.72 2.78 0.76
CA ILE A 28 20.60 1.67 1.72
C ILE A 28 19.39 1.89 2.64
N LEU A 29 19.23 3.12 3.14
CA LEU A 29 18.10 3.46 4.00
C LEU A 29 16.77 3.35 3.24
N SER A 30 16.73 3.73 1.96
CA SER A 30 15.54 3.59 1.11
C SER A 30 15.17 2.12 0.90
N ILE A 31 16.15 1.25 0.67
CA ILE A 31 15.95 -0.20 0.52
C ILE A 31 15.35 -0.79 1.80
N LEU A 32 15.94 -0.49 2.96
CA LEU A 32 15.45 -0.99 4.23
C LEU A 32 14.04 -0.46 4.56
N ALA A 33 13.80 0.84 4.38
CA ALA A 33 12.54 1.47 4.75
C ALA A 33 11.37 0.99 3.85
N ILE A 34 11.58 0.95 2.53
CA ILE A 34 10.56 0.48 1.58
C ILE A 34 10.39 -1.04 1.72
N GLY A 35 11.47 -1.79 1.90
CA GLY A 35 11.43 -3.25 2.06
C GLY A 35 10.66 -3.69 3.31
N VAL A 36 10.94 -3.08 4.46
CA VAL A 36 10.20 -3.33 5.71
C VAL A 36 8.72 -2.97 5.55
N THR A 37 8.42 -1.82 4.93
CA THR A 37 7.04 -1.41 4.64
C THR A 37 6.32 -2.43 3.76
N SER A 38 7.02 -2.96 2.74
CA SER A 38 6.50 -3.99 1.84
C SER A 38 6.11 -5.27 2.59
N MET A 39 6.98 -5.74 3.49
CA MET A 39 6.70 -6.90 4.33
C MET A 39 5.50 -6.67 5.26
N PHE A 40 5.35 -5.46 5.81
CA PHE A 40 4.18 -5.10 6.62
C PHE A 40 2.87 -5.17 5.84
N TYR A 41 2.86 -4.75 4.57
CA TYR A 41 1.66 -4.89 3.73
C TYR A 41 1.41 -6.33 3.30
N PHE A 42 2.45 -7.12 3.07
CA PHE A 42 2.30 -8.53 2.69
C PHE A 42 1.71 -9.36 3.84
N VAL A 43 2.42 -9.44 4.97
CA VAL A 43 2.05 -10.29 6.11
C VAL A 43 0.97 -9.63 6.98
N GLY A 44 1.08 -8.32 7.19
CA GLY A 44 0.21 -7.58 8.10
C GLY A 44 -1.13 -7.13 7.49
N SER A 45 -1.41 -7.41 6.22
CA SER A 45 -2.61 -6.95 5.50
C SER A 45 -3.91 -7.21 6.25
N TYR A 46 -4.12 -8.44 6.73
CA TYR A 46 -5.30 -8.84 7.49
C TYR A 46 -5.52 -7.94 8.72
N PHE A 47 -4.47 -7.72 9.51
CA PHE A 47 -4.53 -6.89 10.71
C PHE A 47 -4.60 -5.40 10.40
N LEU A 48 -4.05 -4.97 9.27
CA LEU A 48 -3.94 -3.58 8.87
C LEU A 48 -5.27 -3.01 8.37
N PHE A 49 -6.04 -3.84 7.66
CA PHE A 49 -7.34 -3.45 7.10
C PHE A 49 -8.53 -3.80 7.99
N ASP A 50 -8.37 -4.72 8.95
CA ASP A 50 -9.41 -5.16 9.88
C ASP A 50 -10.73 -5.53 9.17
N PRO A 51 -10.76 -6.69 8.48
CA PRO A 51 -11.92 -7.11 7.67
C PRO A 51 -13.15 -7.51 8.48
N LYS A 52 -13.13 -7.34 9.82
CA LYS A 52 -14.23 -7.71 10.71
C LYS A 52 -15.40 -6.73 10.53
N ARG A 53 -16.61 -7.28 10.41
CA ARG A 53 -17.86 -6.51 10.41
C ARG A 53 -18.44 -6.53 11.81
N THR A 54 -18.74 -5.35 12.34
CA THR A 54 -19.49 -5.19 13.58
C THR A 54 -20.97 -5.48 13.30
N ILE A 55 -21.54 -6.46 13.99
CA ILE A 55 -22.94 -6.86 13.89
C ILE A 55 -23.52 -6.81 15.30
N THR A 56 -24.56 -6.00 15.51
CA THR A 56 -25.28 -5.96 16.78
C THR A 56 -26.54 -6.80 16.65
N VAL A 57 -26.70 -7.83 17.50
CA VAL A 57 -27.90 -8.68 17.56
C VAL A 57 -28.37 -8.69 19.00
N ASN A 58 -29.64 -8.36 19.26
CA ASN A 58 -30.23 -8.36 20.61
C ASN A 58 -29.40 -7.60 21.68
N GLY A 59 -28.84 -6.45 21.32
CA GLY A 59 -28.04 -5.62 22.23
C GLY A 59 -26.59 -6.08 22.46
N THR A 60 -26.20 -7.25 21.95
CA THR A 60 -24.80 -7.72 21.99
C THR A 60 -24.10 -7.46 20.66
N THR A 61 -22.88 -6.93 20.72
CA THR A 61 -22.07 -6.58 19.55
C THR A 61 -21.05 -7.68 19.24
N TYR A 62 -21.13 -8.26 18.05
CA TYR A 62 -20.22 -9.28 17.55
C TYR A 62 -19.32 -8.72 16.44
N HIS A 63 -18.06 -9.14 16.43
CA HIS A 63 -17.13 -8.84 15.33
C HIS A 63 -16.87 -10.11 14.53
N LYS A 64 -17.60 -10.28 13.41
CA LYS A 64 -17.45 -11.44 12.55
C LYS A 64 -16.59 -11.09 11.33
N ALA A 65 -15.56 -11.90 11.08
CA ALA A 65 -14.78 -11.78 9.84
C ALA A 65 -15.64 -12.22 8.65
N VAL A 66 -15.74 -11.36 7.63
CA VAL A 66 -16.48 -11.65 6.40
C VAL A 66 -15.48 -12.17 5.37
N GLY A 67 -15.68 -13.40 4.87
CA GLY A 67 -14.72 -14.06 3.97
C GLY A 67 -14.33 -13.24 2.74
N SER A 68 -15.29 -12.55 2.11
CA SER A 68 -15.01 -11.67 0.97
C SER A 68 -14.12 -10.47 1.33
N ARG A 69 -14.30 -9.88 2.53
CA ARG A 69 -13.44 -8.78 3.01
C ARG A 69 -12.04 -9.26 3.36
N VAL A 70 -11.93 -10.48 3.91
CA VAL A 70 -10.64 -11.12 4.20
C VAL A 70 -9.85 -11.33 2.91
N ALA A 71 -10.51 -11.87 1.87
CA ALA A 71 -9.89 -12.05 0.56
C ALA A 71 -9.41 -10.72 -0.04
N ILE A 72 -10.26 -9.68 -0.03
CA ILE A 72 -9.87 -8.34 -0.51
C ILE A 72 -8.67 -7.79 0.27
N ALA A 73 -8.65 -7.95 1.60
CA ALA A 73 -7.55 -7.47 2.43
C ALA A 73 -6.21 -8.15 2.05
N ILE A 74 -6.21 -9.48 1.92
CA ILE A 74 -5.01 -10.25 1.58
C ILE A 74 -4.52 -9.90 0.17
N VAL A 75 -5.42 -9.92 -0.82
CA VAL A 75 -5.08 -9.61 -2.22
C VAL A 75 -4.54 -8.18 -2.33
N THR A 76 -5.17 -7.22 -1.64
CA THR A 76 -4.67 -5.84 -1.61
C THR A 76 -3.29 -5.74 -0.97
N GLY A 77 -3.03 -6.52 0.08
CA GLY A 77 -1.70 -6.62 0.70
C GLY A 77 -0.61 -7.10 -0.27
N ILE A 78 -0.91 -8.15 -1.03
CA ILE A 78 0.01 -8.69 -2.05
C ILE A 78 0.30 -7.65 -3.13
N PHE A 79 -0.73 -6.94 -3.62
CA PHE A 79 -0.55 -5.93 -4.66
C PHE A 79 0.12 -4.64 -4.16
N LEU A 80 -0.12 -4.24 -2.90
CA LEU A 80 0.62 -3.15 -2.28
C LEU A 80 2.10 -3.50 -2.09
N ASN A 81 2.39 -4.74 -1.71
CA ASN A 81 3.76 -5.24 -1.64
C ASN A 81 4.44 -5.21 -3.02
N SER A 82 3.81 -5.74 -4.07
CA SER A 82 4.41 -5.71 -5.41
C SER A 82 4.61 -4.28 -5.92
N ALA A 83 3.69 -3.36 -5.61
CA ALA A 83 3.81 -1.95 -5.94
C ALA A 83 5.00 -1.28 -5.24
N LEU A 84 5.18 -1.52 -3.94
CA LEU A 84 6.29 -0.98 -3.17
C LEU A 84 7.65 -1.51 -3.65
N VAL A 85 7.72 -2.79 -3.99
CA VAL A 85 8.92 -3.38 -4.61
C VAL A 85 9.20 -2.74 -5.98
N GLY A 86 8.16 -2.54 -6.81
CA GLY A 86 8.30 -1.85 -8.09
C GLY A 86 8.80 -0.40 -7.95
N ILE A 87 8.30 0.33 -6.94
CA ILE A 87 8.78 1.66 -6.58
C ILE A 87 10.27 1.60 -6.20
N LEU A 88 10.66 0.64 -5.36
CA LEU A 88 12.04 0.46 -4.96
C LEU A 88 12.95 0.19 -6.17
N PHE A 89 12.53 -0.69 -7.08
CA PHE A 89 13.28 -1.00 -8.31
C PHE A 89 13.44 0.23 -9.20
N ARG A 90 12.37 1.02 -9.35
CA ARG A 90 12.40 2.27 -10.12
C ARG A 90 13.36 3.27 -9.52
N LEU A 91 13.34 3.41 -8.20
CA LEU A 91 14.27 4.25 -7.48
C LEU A 91 15.70 3.73 -7.64
N MET A 92 15.97 2.44 -7.57
CA MET A 92 17.34 1.89 -7.69
C MET A 92 17.83 1.77 -9.14
N HIS A 93 17.05 2.22 -10.13
CA HIS A 93 17.34 2.09 -11.56
C HIS A 93 17.55 0.64 -12.02
N TRP A 94 16.89 -0.30 -11.36
CA TRP A 94 17.01 -1.71 -11.72
C TRP A 94 16.24 -2.00 -13.02
N PRO A 95 16.80 -2.88 -13.88
CA PRO A 95 16.12 -3.26 -15.12
C PRO A 95 14.77 -3.90 -14.81
N GLY A 96 13.78 -3.66 -15.67
CA GLY A 96 12.41 -4.17 -15.48
C GLY A 96 11.54 -3.38 -14.50
N ALA A 97 12.05 -2.33 -13.85
CA ALA A 97 11.27 -1.50 -12.92
C ALA A 97 9.96 -0.95 -13.54
N VAL A 98 10.02 -0.50 -14.79
CA VAL A 98 8.85 0.04 -15.52
C VAL A 98 7.78 -1.04 -15.71
N ALA A 99 8.18 -2.27 -16.04
CA ALA A 99 7.26 -3.39 -16.19
C ALA A 99 6.62 -3.77 -14.84
N MET A 100 7.39 -3.76 -13.75
CA MET A 100 6.84 -4.00 -12.40
C MET A 100 5.85 -2.93 -11.97
N LEU A 101 6.15 -1.65 -12.22
CA LEU A 101 5.22 -0.55 -11.94
C LEU A 101 3.94 -0.67 -12.76
N PHE A 102 4.05 -1.03 -14.04
CA PHE A 102 2.88 -1.25 -14.90
C PHE A 102 1.98 -2.37 -14.37
N LEU A 103 2.57 -3.51 -14.00
CA LEU A 103 1.85 -4.63 -13.40
C LEU A 103 1.15 -4.21 -12.10
N ALA A 104 1.85 -3.47 -11.24
CA ALA A 104 1.28 -2.94 -10.00
C ALA A 104 0.08 -2.02 -10.25
N ILE A 105 0.15 -1.15 -11.27
CA ILE A 105 -0.95 -0.26 -11.65
C ILE A 105 -2.17 -1.08 -12.10
N ILE A 106 -1.98 -2.05 -13.00
CA ILE A 106 -3.08 -2.89 -13.50
C ILE A 106 -3.73 -3.69 -12.37
N CYS A 107 -2.97 -4.15 -11.39
CA CYS A 107 -3.50 -4.91 -10.26
C CYS A 107 -4.19 -4.02 -9.20
N LEU A 108 -3.63 -2.85 -8.87
CA LEU A 108 -4.16 -1.96 -7.83
C LEU A 108 -5.35 -1.11 -8.29
N LEU A 109 -5.40 -0.72 -9.57
CA LEU A 109 -6.46 0.11 -10.11
C LEU A 109 -7.87 -0.50 -9.92
N PRO A 110 -8.15 -1.76 -10.34
CA PRO A 110 -9.49 -2.34 -10.17
C PRO A 110 -9.86 -2.48 -8.69
N ILE A 111 -8.93 -2.87 -7.81
CA ILE A 111 -9.18 -2.96 -6.37
C ILE A 111 -9.57 -1.60 -5.79
N THR A 112 -8.83 -0.56 -6.16
CA THR A 112 -9.08 0.80 -5.68
C THR A 112 -10.45 1.29 -6.14
N VAL A 113 -10.80 1.07 -7.42
CA VAL A 113 -12.12 1.42 -7.98
C VAL A 113 -13.23 0.66 -7.25
N ILE A 114 -13.11 -0.66 -7.09
CA ILE A 114 -14.10 -1.48 -6.38
C ILE A 114 -14.31 -0.96 -4.96
N CYS A 115 -13.23 -0.64 -4.24
CA CYS A 115 -13.33 -0.14 -2.86
C CYS A 115 -13.95 1.27 -2.79
N ILE A 116 -13.63 2.15 -3.73
CA ILE A 116 -14.25 3.49 -3.82
C ILE A 116 -15.74 3.37 -4.08
N VAL A 117 -16.16 2.55 -5.06
CA VAL A 117 -17.58 2.34 -5.38
C VAL A 117 -18.32 1.74 -4.19
N ASN A 118 -17.75 0.73 -3.52
CA ASN A 118 -18.36 0.13 -2.33
C ASN A 118 -18.41 1.10 -1.14
N PHE A 119 -17.42 1.98 -0.99
CA PHE A 119 -17.42 3.03 0.03
C PHE A 119 -18.52 4.07 -0.22
N SER A 120 -18.73 4.47 -1.48
CA SER A 120 -19.80 5.41 -1.86
C SER A 120 -21.20 4.82 -1.63
N ARG A 121 -21.36 3.49 -1.73
CA ARG A 121 -22.62 2.79 -1.44
C ARG A 121 -22.84 2.55 0.05
N THR A 122 -21.78 2.15 0.74
CA THR A 122 -21.79 1.82 2.17
C THR A 122 -20.56 2.44 2.82
N PRO A 123 -20.69 3.54 3.59
CA PRO A 123 -19.55 4.23 4.19
C PRO A 123 -18.96 3.41 5.35
N ASP A 124 -18.23 2.36 5.00
CA ASP A 124 -17.55 1.45 5.92
C ASP A 124 -16.07 1.85 6.05
N LYS A 125 -15.56 1.82 7.29
CA LYS A 125 -14.17 2.14 7.61
C LYS A 125 -13.18 1.23 6.86
N PHE A 126 -13.56 -0.02 6.62
CA PHE A 126 -12.76 -1.00 5.85
C PHE A 126 -12.50 -0.49 4.43
N PHE A 127 -13.56 -0.23 3.65
CA PHE A 127 -13.43 0.20 2.25
C PHE A 127 -12.72 1.55 2.14
N LYS A 128 -12.99 2.48 3.06
CA LYS A 128 -12.26 3.75 3.15
C LYS A 128 -10.76 3.53 3.34
N SER A 129 -10.39 2.67 4.28
CA SER A 129 -8.98 2.43 4.62
C SER A 129 -8.23 1.72 3.49
N VAL A 130 -8.88 0.81 2.77
CA VAL A 130 -8.30 0.16 1.60
C VAL A 130 -8.12 1.18 0.47
N ALA A 131 -9.20 1.89 0.09
CA ALA A 131 -9.21 2.83 -1.02
C ALA A 131 -8.19 3.97 -0.86
N ILE A 132 -8.05 4.55 0.32
CA ILE A 132 -7.08 5.64 0.55
C ILE A 132 -5.65 5.12 0.39
N ARG A 133 -5.31 3.96 0.97
CA ARG A 133 -3.95 3.42 0.93
C ARG A 133 -3.57 2.95 -0.46
N SER A 134 -4.45 2.17 -1.10
CA SER A 134 -4.23 1.68 -2.46
C SER A 134 -4.20 2.83 -3.46
N GLY A 135 -5.05 3.85 -3.29
CA GLY A 135 -5.05 5.05 -4.12
C GLY A 135 -3.77 5.88 -4.01
N VAL A 136 -3.25 6.11 -2.81
CA VAL A 136 -1.98 6.84 -2.63
C VAL A 136 -0.81 6.12 -3.30
N VAL A 137 -0.69 4.80 -3.10
CA VAL A 137 0.37 4.01 -3.73
C VAL A 137 0.19 3.92 -5.24
N LEU A 138 -1.05 3.80 -5.73
CA LEU A 138 -1.36 3.80 -7.16
C LEU A 138 -0.93 5.10 -7.84
N VAL A 139 -1.23 6.25 -7.23
CA VAL A 139 -0.81 7.56 -7.74
C VAL A 139 0.72 7.65 -7.76
N LEU A 140 1.40 7.18 -6.70
CA LEU A 140 2.86 7.16 -6.66
C LEU A 140 3.46 6.28 -7.76
N CYS A 141 2.91 5.09 -7.98
CA CYS A 141 3.32 4.20 -9.08
C CYS A 141 3.11 4.85 -10.45
N ALA A 142 1.97 5.51 -10.68
CA ALA A 142 1.68 6.20 -11.93
C ALA A 142 2.68 7.34 -12.18
N VAL A 143 2.95 8.18 -11.17
CA VAL A 143 3.95 9.25 -11.28
C VAL A 143 5.33 8.69 -11.64
N LEU A 144 5.80 7.67 -10.92
CA LEU A 144 7.12 7.07 -11.17
C LEU A 144 7.22 6.29 -12.48
N TYR A 145 6.10 5.82 -13.01
CA TYR A 145 6.03 5.19 -14.33
C TYR A 145 6.26 6.21 -15.45
N PHE A 146 5.61 7.38 -15.39
CA PHE A 146 5.75 8.42 -16.41
C PHE A 146 7.01 9.27 -16.26
N VAL A 147 7.48 9.51 -15.03
CA VAL A 147 8.72 10.26 -14.79
C VAL A 147 9.90 9.45 -15.29
N ARG A 148 10.63 9.95 -16.28
CA ARG A 148 11.98 9.47 -16.61
C ARG A 148 12.93 9.96 -15.53
N LEU A 149 13.38 9.03 -14.68
CA LEU A 149 14.49 9.28 -13.77
C LEU A 149 15.79 9.24 -14.59
N PRO A 150 16.68 10.24 -14.43
CA PRO A 150 17.97 10.31 -15.12
C PRO A 150 18.96 9.26 -14.60
#